data_AF-A0A0L8IVC4-F1
#
_entry.id   AF-A0A0L8IVC4-F1
#
_cell.length_a   1.000
_cell.length_b   1.000
_cell.length_c   1.000
_cell.angle_alpha   90.00
_cell.angle_beta   90.00
_cell.angle_gamma   90.00
#
_symmetry.space_group_name_H-M   'P 1'
#
loop_
_entity.id
_entity.type
_entity.pdbx_description
1 polymer ?
#
loop_
_entity_poly.entity_id
_entity_poly.type
_entity_poly.pdbx_seq_one_letter_code
_entity_poly.pdbx_strand_id
1 'polypeptide(L)'
;MRRVSTGLMAMLISTHLMAAPPRPSADLATCTRSATLLACNDAQGNSYSVAVAGSTTWLKGYEVLDKRRWAQTNSRYGQLTFFTGLASDGEAWVGTVQRVGWTTITRVSSSSGTRSKITCSRLNGCR
;
A
#
# COMPACT_ATOMS: atom_id res chain seq x y z
N MET A 1 39.82 -60.52 8.98
CA MET A 1 39.80 -59.74 7.71
C MET A 1 38.34 -59.65 7.24
N ARG A 2 37.67 -58.50 7.46
CA ARG A 2 36.27 -58.28 7.05
C ARG A 2 36.28 -57.30 5.88
N ARG A 3 35.84 -57.73 4.70
CA ARG A 3 35.64 -56.87 3.53
C ARG A 3 34.25 -56.21 3.65
N VAL A 4 34.22 -54.89 3.77
CA VAL A 4 32.97 -54.10 3.77
C VAL A 4 32.72 -53.67 2.33
N SER A 5 31.56 -54.07 1.82
CA SER A 5 31.06 -53.76 0.47
C SER A 5 30.48 -52.35 0.47
N THR A 6 31.09 -51.41 -0.24
CA THR A 6 30.57 -50.05 -0.43
C THR A 6 29.50 -50.06 -1.52
N GLY A 7 28.23 -50.02 -1.12
CA GLY A 7 27.09 -49.79 -2.00
C GLY A 7 26.99 -48.30 -2.38
N LEU A 8 26.99 -48.02 -3.68
CA LEU A 8 26.80 -46.68 -4.24
C LEU A 8 25.30 -46.33 -4.18
N MET A 9 24.91 -45.47 -3.24
CA MET A 9 23.52 -45.01 -3.09
C MET A 9 23.30 -43.74 -3.91
N ALA A 10 22.62 -43.86 -5.06
CA ALA A 10 22.29 -42.74 -5.93
C ALA A 10 21.15 -41.91 -5.32
N MET A 11 21.45 -40.71 -4.83
CA MET A 11 20.44 -39.71 -4.47
C MET A 11 19.94 -39.00 -5.74
N LEU A 12 18.67 -39.24 -6.09
CA LEU A 12 17.93 -38.45 -7.07
C LEU A 12 17.41 -37.17 -6.38
N ILE A 13 18.03 -36.03 -6.69
CA ILE A 13 17.58 -34.71 -6.22
C ILE A 13 16.50 -34.22 -7.18
N SER A 14 15.24 -34.34 -6.78
CA SER A 14 14.09 -33.78 -7.49
C SER A 14 14.09 -32.26 -7.35
N THR A 15 14.50 -31.54 -8.39
CA THR A 15 14.40 -30.08 -8.46
C THR A 15 12.94 -29.67 -8.69
N HIS A 16 12.21 -29.38 -7.61
CA HIS A 16 10.91 -28.73 -7.71
C HIS A 16 11.11 -27.28 -8.16
N LEU A 17 10.87 -27.01 -9.44
CA LEU A 17 10.86 -25.67 -10.01
C LEU A 17 9.62 -24.94 -9.50
N MET A 18 9.74 -24.26 -8.36
CA MET A 18 8.71 -23.33 -7.89
C MET A 18 8.68 -22.15 -8.86
N ALA A 19 7.64 -22.04 -9.67
CA ALA A 19 7.42 -20.90 -10.54
C ALA A 19 7.29 -19.63 -9.68
N ALA A 20 8.28 -18.75 -9.75
CA ALA A 20 8.22 -17.45 -9.08
C ALA A 20 7.11 -16.61 -9.75
N PRO A 21 6.24 -15.94 -8.97
CA PRO A 21 5.25 -15.03 -9.54
C PRO A 21 5.96 -13.92 -10.32
N PRO A 22 5.32 -13.36 -11.37
CA PRO A 22 5.90 -12.29 -12.16
C PRO A 22 6.33 -11.14 -11.26
N ARG A 23 7.62 -10.79 -11.31
CA ARG A 23 8.15 -9.66 -10.56
C ARG A 23 7.54 -8.37 -11.14
N PRO A 24 6.95 -7.50 -10.31
CA PRO A 24 6.57 -6.17 -10.77
C PRO A 24 7.80 -5.46 -11.34
N SER A 25 7.59 -4.63 -12.38
CA SER A 25 8.64 -3.76 -12.93
C SER A 25 9.33 -2.98 -11.80
N ALA A 26 10.62 -2.67 -11.92
CA ALA A 26 11.42 -2.05 -10.86
C ALA A 26 10.83 -0.75 -10.27
N ASP A 27 9.96 -0.06 -11.02
CA ASP A 27 9.25 1.15 -10.56
C ASP A 27 7.91 0.89 -9.86
N LEU A 28 7.43 -0.35 -9.80
CA LEU A 28 6.13 -0.67 -9.22
C LEU A 28 6.30 -1.21 -7.80
N ALA A 29 5.52 -0.68 -6.87
CA ALA A 29 5.55 -1.10 -5.47
C ALA A 29 5.29 -2.61 -5.32
N THR A 30 6.13 -3.28 -4.53
CA THR A 30 5.93 -4.68 -4.14
C THR A 30 4.96 -4.72 -2.97
N CYS A 31 3.85 -5.43 -3.16
CA CYS A 31 2.75 -5.47 -2.19
C CYS A 31 2.43 -6.88 -1.72
N THR A 32 2.25 -7.04 -0.41
CA THR A 32 1.67 -8.22 0.22
C THR A 32 0.23 -7.91 0.61
N ARG A 33 -0.70 -8.79 0.24
CA ARG A 33 -2.14 -8.59 0.45
C ARG A 33 -2.76 -9.76 1.21
N SER A 34 -3.67 -9.45 2.11
CA SER A 34 -4.60 -10.37 2.77
C SER A 34 -6.05 -9.88 2.59
N ALA A 35 -7.01 -10.50 3.27
CA ALA A 35 -8.44 -10.18 3.14
C ALA A 35 -8.74 -8.71 3.48
N THR A 36 -8.16 -8.21 4.57
CA THR A 36 -8.40 -6.86 5.10
C THR A 36 -7.15 -5.99 5.17
N LEU A 37 -5.99 -6.54 4.77
CA LEU A 37 -4.69 -5.89 4.89
C LEU A 37 -3.98 -5.79 3.55
N LEU A 38 -3.29 -4.68 3.32
CA LEU A 38 -2.36 -4.47 2.23
C LEU A 38 -1.12 -3.81 2.80
N ALA A 39 0.07 -4.28 2.45
CA ALA A 39 1.33 -3.65 2.80
C ALA A 39 2.20 -3.58 1.56
N CYS A 40 2.72 -2.40 1.24
CA CYS A 40 3.47 -2.14 0.02
C CYS A 40 4.75 -1.38 0.33
N ASN A 41 5.80 -1.67 -0.42
CA ASN A 41 7.06 -0.93 -0.41
C ASN A 41 7.51 -0.74 -1.86
N ASP A 42 8.01 0.45 -2.20
CA ASP A 42 8.59 0.70 -3.53
C ASP A 42 10.13 0.62 -3.53
N ALA A 43 10.73 0.67 -4.72
CA ALA A 43 12.17 0.59 -4.88
C ALA A 43 12.91 1.83 -4.36
N GLN A 44 12.20 2.96 -4.23
CA GLN A 44 12.71 4.24 -3.73
C GLN A 44 12.72 4.29 -2.20
N GLY A 45 12.14 3.31 -1.51
CA GLY A 45 12.12 3.19 -0.05
C GLY A 45 10.87 3.78 0.60
N ASN A 46 9.87 4.21 -0.17
CA ASN A 46 8.57 4.55 0.40
C ASN A 46 7.83 3.26 0.76
N SER A 47 7.01 3.35 1.81
CA SER A 47 6.18 2.23 2.23
C SER A 47 4.83 2.70 2.73
N TYR A 48 3.82 1.88 2.55
CA TYR A 48 2.50 2.13 3.11
C TYR A 48 1.81 0.82 3.49
N SER A 49 0.87 0.91 4.42
CA SER A 49 0.01 -0.20 4.81
C SER A 49 -1.41 0.31 4.97
N VAL A 50 -2.36 -0.53 4.56
CA VAL A 50 -3.79 -0.28 4.61
C VAL A 50 -4.44 -1.41 5.38
N ALA A 51 -5.32 -1.06 6.31
CA ALA A 51 -6.22 -1.98 6.98
C ALA A 51 -7.67 -1.53 6.77
N VAL A 52 -8.57 -2.45 6.45
CA VAL A 52 -9.99 -2.17 6.22
C VAL A 52 -10.83 -2.95 7.21
N ALA A 53 -11.74 -2.27 7.92
CA ALA A 53 -12.80 -2.93 8.67
C ALA A 53 -14.10 -2.13 8.55
N GLY A 54 -15.13 -2.78 7.98
CA GLY A 54 -16.43 -2.15 7.71
C GLY A 54 -16.29 -0.91 6.82
N SER A 55 -16.79 0.21 7.31
CA SER A 55 -16.72 1.52 6.63
C SER A 55 -15.44 2.31 6.93
N THR A 56 -14.53 1.76 7.73
CA THR A 56 -13.31 2.45 8.17
C THR A 56 -12.10 1.85 7.48
N THR A 57 -11.20 2.72 7.01
CA THR A 57 -9.90 2.34 6.45
C THR A 57 -8.80 3.08 7.19
N TRP A 58 -7.85 2.34 7.74
CA TRP A 58 -6.65 2.89 8.37
C TRP A 58 -5.48 2.77 7.41
N LEU A 59 -4.73 3.85 7.29
CA LEU A 59 -3.54 3.93 6.48
C LEU A 59 -2.38 4.36 7.38
N LYS A 60 -1.20 3.83 7.09
CA LYS A 60 0.05 4.37 7.62
C LYS A 60 1.13 4.23 6.57
N GLY A 61 2.14 5.08 6.63
CA GLY A 61 3.24 5.01 5.69
C GLY A 61 4.47 5.74 6.14
N TYR A 62 5.50 5.60 5.31
CA TYR A 62 6.75 6.31 5.37
C TYR A 62 7.05 6.84 3.97
N GLU A 63 7.38 8.12 3.88
CA GLU A 63 7.91 8.72 2.66
C GLU A 63 9.38 9.08 2.82
N VAL A 64 10.16 8.79 1.79
CA VAL A 64 11.62 8.95 1.81
C VAL A 64 12.04 10.41 1.65
N LEU A 65 11.26 11.21 0.92
CA LEU A 65 11.61 12.58 0.54
C LEU A 65 11.87 13.46 1.77
N ASP A 66 10.89 13.55 2.67
CA ASP A 66 11.02 14.31 3.93
C ASP A 66 11.31 13.40 5.13
N LYS A 67 11.55 12.10 4.89
CA LYS A 67 11.81 11.08 5.91
C LYS A 67 10.73 11.01 7.00
N ARG A 68 9.48 11.31 6.65
CA ARG A 68 8.38 11.37 7.61
C ARG A 68 7.55 10.09 7.59
N ARG A 69 7.06 9.72 8.78
CA ARG A 69 6.01 8.71 8.93
C ARG A 69 4.67 9.41 9.03
N TRP A 70 3.63 8.78 8.54
CA TRP A 70 2.29 9.30 8.65
C TRP A 70 1.27 8.21 8.94
N ALA A 71 0.13 8.62 9.49
CA ALA A 71 -1.04 7.79 9.67
C ALA A 71 -2.28 8.57 9.26
N GLN A 72 -3.25 7.88 8.69
CA GLN A 72 -4.52 8.46 8.26
C GLN A 72 -5.66 7.49 8.57
N THR A 73 -6.80 8.01 9.01
CA THR A 73 -8.04 7.25 9.17
C THR A 73 -9.09 7.81 8.24
N ASN A 74 -9.75 6.93 7.49
CA ASN A 74 -10.84 7.26 6.58
C ASN A 74 -12.12 6.61 7.08
N SER A 75 -13.18 7.40 7.25
CA SER A 75 -14.51 6.93 7.66
C SER A 75 -15.51 7.22 6.55
N ARG A 76 -16.09 6.16 5.97
CA ARG A 76 -17.03 6.25 4.86
C ARG A 76 -18.48 6.30 5.33
N TYR A 77 -19.21 7.31 4.85
CA TYR A 77 -20.64 7.53 5.05
C TYR A 77 -21.33 7.66 3.68
N GLY A 78 -21.75 6.52 3.11
CA GLY A 78 -22.36 6.48 1.78
C GLY A 78 -21.41 6.94 0.67
N GLN A 79 -21.72 8.06 0.03
CA GLN A 79 -20.89 8.65 -1.05
C GLN A 79 -19.85 9.66 -0.53
N LEU A 80 -19.82 9.91 0.77
CA LEU A 80 -18.89 10.82 1.43
C LEU A 80 -17.91 10.02 2.29
N THR A 81 -16.63 10.34 2.22
CA THR A 81 -15.61 9.81 3.12
C THR A 81 -14.91 10.98 3.80
N PHE A 82 -14.90 10.99 5.12
CA PHE A 82 -14.05 11.91 5.88
C PHE A 82 -12.73 11.24 6.16
N PHE A 83 -11.65 11.99 6.08
CA PHE A 83 -10.35 11.49 6.50
C PHE A 83 -9.59 12.53 7.31
N THR A 84 -8.83 12.02 8.26
CA THR A 84 -7.91 12.80 9.09
C THR A 84 -6.58 12.07 9.14
N GLY A 85 -5.49 12.82 9.13
CA GLY A 85 -4.16 12.24 9.24
C GLY A 85 -3.20 13.14 10.00
N LEU A 86 -2.08 12.51 10.38
CA LEU A 86 -1.00 13.10 11.16
C LEU A 86 0.33 12.55 10.66
N ALA A 87 1.32 13.42 10.52
CA ALA A 87 2.70 13.08 10.22
C ALA A 87 3.60 13.23 11.46
N SER A 88 4.76 12.57 11.43
CA SER A 88 5.73 12.52 12.53
C SER A 88 6.39 13.86 12.84
N ASP A 89 6.32 14.82 11.92
CA ASP A 89 6.76 16.20 12.09
C ASP A 89 5.69 17.09 12.76
N GLY A 90 4.51 16.55 13.07
CA GLY A 90 3.40 17.27 13.68
C GLY A 90 2.42 17.88 12.69
N GLU A 91 2.62 17.73 11.37
CA GLU A 91 1.65 18.17 10.38
C GLU A 91 0.38 17.32 10.48
N ALA A 92 -0.78 17.97 10.64
CA ALA A 92 -2.08 17.33 10.69
C ALA A 92 -2.93 17.79 9.53
N TRP A 93 -3.70 16.89 8.93
CA TRP A 93 -4.62 17.23 7.85
C TRP A 93 -5.99 16.62 8.03
N VAL A 94 -6.95 17.26 7.41
CA VAL A 94 -8.34 16.81 7.33
C VAL A 94 -8.85 17.01 5.92
N GLY A 95 -9.71 16.11 5.49
CA GLY A 95 -10.30 16.22 4.18
C GLY A 95 -11.54 15.37 3.97
N THR A 96 -12.09 15.52 2.78
CA THR A 96 -13.26 14.78 2.32
C THR A 96 -13.04 14.24 0.92
N VAL A 97 -13.56 13.04 0.69
CA VAL A 97 -13.74 12.47 -0.65
C VAL A 97 -15.23 12.36 -0.88
N GLN A 98 -15.74 13.08 -1.87
CA GLN A 98 -17.15 13.05 -2.24
C GLN A 98 -17.31 12.47 -3.64
N ARG A 99 -18.18 11.48 -3.79
CA ARG A 99 -18.50 10.88 -5.08
C ARG A 99 -19.85 11.40 -5.58
N VAL A 100 -19.85 11.97 -6.78
CA VAL A 100 -21.03 12.52 -7.47
C VAL A 100 -21.10 11.87 -8.85
N GLY A 101 -21.94 10.86 -9.00
CA GLY A 101 -21.98 10.02 -10.21
C GLY A 101 -20.62 9.38 -10.50
N TRP A 102 -20.07 9.67 -11.68
CA TRP A 102 -18.75 9.19 -12.12
C TRP A 102 -17.58 10.11 -11.74
N THR A 103 -17.85 11.16 -10.95
CA THR A 103 -16.87 12.15 -10.53
C THR A 103 -16.56 11.98 -9.05
N THR A 104 -15.29 12.04 -8.70
CA THR A 104 -14.78 12.03 -7.33
C THR A 104 -14.09 13.36 -7.06
N ILE A 105 -14.50 14.04 -6.01
CA ILE A 105 -13.97 15.34 -5.59
C ILE A 105 -13.32 15.13 -4.23
N THR A 106 -12.00 15.30 -4.19
CA THR A 106 -11.21 15.24 -2.97
C THR A 106 -10.84 16.66 -2.57
N ARG A 107 -11.04 17.00 -1.30
CA ARG A 107 -10.57 18.26 -0.70
C ARG A 107 -9.76 17.93 0.54
N VAL A 108 -8.61 18.56 0.68
CA VAL A 108 -7.74 18.41 1.85
C VAL A 108 -7.24 19.77 2.31
N SER A 109 -7.17 19.94 3.62
CA SER A 109 -6.55 21.08 4.29
C SER A 109 -5.55 20.54 5.30
N SER A 110 -4.37 21.14 5.34
CA SER A 110 -3.32 20.82 6.30
C SER A 110 -3.11 21.95 7.30
N SER A 111 -2.60 21.62 8.49
CA SER A 111 -2.16 22.56 9.51
C SER A 111 -0.99 23.44 9.06
N SER A 112 -0.26 23.02 8.02
CA SER A 112 0.77 23.82 7.34
C SER A 112 0.19 24.97 6.50
N GLY A 113 -1.13 25.08 6.39
CA GLY A 113 -1.83 26.09 5.58
C GLY A 113 -2.11 25.65 4.14
N THR A 114 -1.53 24.51 3.72
CA THR A 114 -1.77 23.94 2.39
C THR A 114 -3.22 23.50 2.22
N ARG A 115 -3.81 23.85 1.07
CA ARG A 115 -5.14 23.40 0.67
C ARG A 115 -5.08 22.87 -0.75
N SER A 116 -5.69 21.72 -0.98
CA SER A 116 -5.76 21.12 -2.32
C SER A 116 -7.16 20.59 -2.60
N LYS A 117 -7.54 20.64 -3.88
CA LYS A 117 -8.75 20.07 -4.41
C LYS A 117 -8.41 19.30 -5.67
N ILE A 118 -8.70 18.00 -5.65
CA ILE A 118 -8.51 17.13 -6.80
C ILE A 118 -9.90 16.70 -7.29
N THR A 119 -10.15 16.83 -8.58
CA THR A 119 -11.38 16.35 -9.22
C THR A 119 -11.03 15.30 -10.25
N CYS A 120 -11.39 14.05 -9.96
CA CYS A 120 -11.23 12.92 -10.86
C CYS A 120 -12.57 12.58 -11.50
N SER A 121 -12.64 12.62 -12.83
CA SER A 121 -13.82 12.21 -13.60
C SER A 121 -13.43 11.24 -14.71
N ARG A 122 -14.39 10.43 -15.17
CA ARG A 122 -14.15 9.50 -16.28
C ARG A 122 -13.74 10.19 -17.58
N LEU A 123 -14.26 11.38 -17.85
CA LEU A 123 -14.04 12.09 -19.12
C LEU A 123 -12.76 12.92 -19.12
N ASN A 124 -12.42 13.55 -17.99
CA ASN A 124 -11.31 14.52 -17.92
C ASN A 124 -10.12 14.04 -17.09
N GLY A 125 -10.13 12.78 -16.62
CA GLY A 125 -9.12 12.28 -15.70
C GLY A 125 -9.12 13.02 -14.36
N CYS A 126 -7.96 13.05 -13.69
CA CYS A 126 -7.74 13.76 -12.44
C CYS A 126 -7.00 15.07 -12.69
N ARG A 127 -7.53 16.16 -12.13
CA ARG A 127 -6.95 17.50 -12.13
C ARG A 127 -7.05 18.14 -10.76
#